data_AF-A0A357YTF2-F1
#
_entry.id   AF-A0A357YTF2-F1
#
_cell.length_a   1.000
_cell.length_b   1.000
_cell.length_c   1.000
_cell.angle_alpha   90.00
_cell.angle_beta   90.00
_cell.angle_gamma   90.00
#
_symmetry.space_group_name_H-M   'P 1'
#
loop_
_entity.id
_entity.type
_entity.pdbx_description
1 polymer ?
#
loop_
_entity_poly.entity_id
_entity_poly.type
_entity_poly.pdbx_seq_one_letter_code
_entity_poly.pdbx_strand_id
1 'polypeptide(L)'
;MVNFNQNSGCLTVFHGFPALEEESYLAGYSTLISAYDLKVPLPDYLCAIGPKHKKYNHGRWHIFTPRHKPEGTLFGHLTFALKYEGIDLAILNALFQTIEAKEIQEIICSEPTGSYSRRLWFLWEWLREEQLDIEDARAGNFVFLVNSKLQYEGKSFPSKRHRVRNNLPGTHNFCPLIRKTEKLEQYIAKNLSEVSIKHIGRTHPDLLSRAAAFLLLKDSKASYTIEGEKPPHNRIERWGKAIGEAGQRKLSISELEYLQQIVIPDNRFIKLGLRKEGGFVGEHDRSTGMPLPDHISARSEDLDILLSGLIETYNLLREDDFDTILLATILAFGFIFIHPFEDGNGRIHRYLFHHVLAENDFVSKGLIFPVSAIILERIEEYRKILEHYSKPRLNLIEWRPTDKNNVEVLNETINLYRYFDATKQAEFFFECVEETVNKTLPDEVEYLRKYDFLNEFIKNYIDMPDKLVDLLIRFLVQNGGKLSKRAREKEFKKLTDSEIQAIEQKYADVFI
;
A
#
# COMPACT_ATOMS: atom_id res chain seq x y z
N MET A 1 36.47 14.50 7.08
CA MET A 1 36.39 13.08 6.65
C MET A 1 35.99 12.24 7.85
N VAL A 2 34.79 11.65 7.79
CA VAL A 2 34.36 10.64 8.76
C VAL A 2 35.28 9.43 8.59
N ASN A 3 35.93 8.99 9.67
CA ASN A 3 36.86 7.88 9.61
C ASN A 3 36.06 6.57 9.65
N PHE A 4 35.75 6.01 8.47
CA PHE A 4 35.05 4.72 8.34
C PHE A 4 35.89 3.53 8.84
N ASN A 5 37.19 3.75 9.05
CA ASN A 5 38.10 2.79 9.67
C ASN A 5 38.41 3.24 11.11
N GLN A 6 37.80 2.57 12.09
CA GLN A 6 38.50 1.97 13.26
C GLN A 6 37.66 1.78 14.54
N ASN A 7 36.35 2.05 14.60
CA ASN A 7 35.54 1.75 15.81
C ASN A 7 34.21 1.01 15.55
N SER A 8 34.15 0.17 14.51
CA SER A 8 33.06 -0.81 14.32
C SER A 8 33.35 -2.13 15.05
N GLY A 9 33.93 -2.05 16.26
CA GLY A 9 34.23 -3.22 17.07
C GLY A 9 32.92 -3.84 17.53
N CYS A 10 32.61 -5.04 17.02
CA CYS A 10 31.56 -5.93 17.51
C CYS A 10 30.32 -5.19 18.05
N LEU A 11 29.60 -4.47 17.17
CA LEU A 11 28.37 -3.79 17.57
C LEU A 11 27.34 -4.84 17.98
N THR A 12 27.20 -5.03 19.29
CA THR A 12 26.24 -5.95 19.92
C THR A 12 24.80 -5.46 19.79
N VAL A 13 24.57 -4.19 19.40
CA VAL A 13 23.24 -3.62 19.11
C VAL A 13 23.39 -2.53 18.04
N PHE A 14 22.58 -2.61 16.97
CA PHE A 14 22.46 -1.55 15.94
C PHE A 14 21.10 -0.88 16.11
N HIS A 15 21.08 0.36 16.63
CA HIS A 15 19.85 1.15 16.85
C HIS A 15 18.68 0.36 17.49
N GLY A 16 18.97 -0.49 18.49
CA GLY A 16 17.96 -1.28 19.20
C GLY A 16 17.67 -2.68 18.62
N PHE A 17 18.29 -3.06 17.50
CA PHE A 17 18.15 -4.40 16.92
C PHE A 17 19.15 -5.42 17.52
N PRO A 18 18.80 -6.72 17.54
CA PRO A 18 19.70 -7.77 18.02
C PRO A 18 21.05 -7.75 17.30
N ALA A 19 22.10 -8.10 18.05
CA ALA A 19 23.48 -8.17 17.61
C ALA A 19 23.63 -8.91 16.28
N LEU A 20 24.55 -8.41 15.44
CA LEU A 20 25.15 -9.25 14.40
C LEU A 20 25.95 -10.39 15.07
N GLU A 21 26.13 -11.50 14.35
CA GLU A 21 27.05 -12.56 14.80
C GLU A 21 28.44 -11.97 15.10
N GLU A 22 29.14 -12.51 16.10
CA GLU A 22 30.53 -12.11 16.42
C GLU A 22 31.39 -12.09 15.15
N GLU A 23 32.28 -11.08 15.05
CA GLU A 23 33.15 -10.81 13.88
C GLU A 23 32.45 -10.28 12.60
N SER A 24 31.16 -9.95 12.64
CA SER A 24 30.49 -9.29 11.53
C SER A 24 30.71 -7.78 11.52
N TYR A 25 30.72 -7.18 10.32
CA TYR A 25 30.86 -5.73 10.13
C TYR A 25 29.76 -5.15 9.24
N LEU A 26 29.32 -3.94 9.58
CA LEU A 26 28.32 -3.20 8.80
C LEU A 26 28.82 -2.94 7.37
N ALA A 27 27.90 -2.93 6.41
CA ALA A 27 28.19 -2.62 5.02
C ALA A 27 27.03 -1.87 4.35
N GLY A 28 27.36 -1.03 3.38
CA GLY A 28 26.38 -0.23 2.64
C GLY A 28 25.60 0.73 3.54
N TYR A 29 24.28 0.73 3.43
CA TYR A 29 23.41 1.68 4.13
C TYR A 29 23.53 1.59 5.65
N SER A 30 23.71 0.39 6.21
CA SER A 30 23.85 0.21 7.65
C SER A 30 25.07 0.98 8.22
N THR A 31 26.19 0.98 7.49
CA THR A 31 27.37 1.78 7.86
C THR A 31 27.10 3.26 7.71
N LEU A 32 26.45 3.70 6.62
CA LEU A 32 26.19 5.11 6.35
C LEU A 32 25.26 5.72 7.40
N ILE A 33 24.20 5.00 7.80
CA ILE A 33 23.29 5.40 8.87
C ILE A 33 24.07 5.61 10.17
N SER A 34 24.89 4.63 10.58
CA SER A 34 25.63 4.71 11.85
C SER A 34 26.76 5.74 11.83
N ALA A 35 27.48 5.87 10.71
CA ALA A 35 28.65 6.76 10.61
C ALA A 35 28.26 8.24 10.61
N TYR A 36 27.08 8.58 10.09
CA TYR A 36 26.58 9.95 10.00
C TYR A 36 25.40 10.23 10.96
N ASP A 37 25.05 9.27 11.84
CA ASP A 37 23.88 9.35 12.75
C ASP A 37 22.59 9.79 12.03
N LEU A 38 22.33 9.19 10.85
CA LEU A 38 21.23 9.60 9.99
C LEU A 38 19.88 9.35 10.66
N LYS A 39 19.04 10.38 10.73
CA LYS A 39 17.67 10.30 11.27
C LYS A 39 16.70 9.83 10.18
N VAL A 40 16.65 8.52 9.99
CA VAL A 40 15.84 7.87 8.94
C VAL A 40 15.08 6.67 9.50
N PRO A 41 13.91 6.32 8.91
CA PRO A 41 13.26 5.06 9.21
C PRO A 41 14.21 3.91 8.83
N LEU A 42 14.51 3.02 9.76
CA LEU A 42 15.47 1.94 9.51
C LEU A 42 14.88 0.94 8.50
N PRO A 43 15.62 0.61 7.42
CA PRO A 43 15.09 -0.25 6.37
C PRO A 43 14.94 -1.69 6.84
N ASP A 44 14.06 -2.44 6.18
CA ASP A 44 13.86 -3.87 6.45
C ASP A 44 14.96 -4.76 5.83
N TYR A 45 15.69 -4.21 4.87
CA TYR A 45 16.78 -4.89 4.17
C TYR A 45 18.09 -4.19 4.52
N LEU A 46 18.85 -4.76 5.46
CA LEU A 46 20.16 -4.24 5.86
C LEU A 46 21.25 -5.23 5.49
N CYS A 47 22.33 -4.74 4.89
CA CYS A 47 23.50 -5.58 4.65
C CYS A 47 24.54 -5.49 5.76
N ALA A 48 25.19 -6.62 6.01
CA ALA A 48 26.43 -6.71 6.76
C ALA A 48 27.33 -7.77 6.11
N ILE A 49 28.60 -7.81 6.51
CA ILE A 49 29.52 -8.86 6.09
C ILE A 49 29.87 -9.71 7.30
N GLY A 50 29.70 -11.02 7.14
CA GLY A 50 30.03 -12.00 8.16
C GLY A 50 31.33 -12.72 7.86
N PRO A 51 31.85 -13.49 8.83
CA PRO A 51 33.10 -14.26 8.68
C PRO A 51 32.93 -15.46 7.73
N LYS A 52 31.70 -15.95 7.55
CA LYS A 52 31.40 -17.14 6.75
C LYS A 52 31.55 -16.87 5.24
N HIS A 53 32.07 -17.86 4.49
CA HIS A 53 32.15 -17.83 3.03
C HIS A 53 30.83 -18.18 2.30
N LYS A 54 29.67 -17.97 2.95
CA LYS A 54 28.34 -18.14 2.35
C LYS A 54 27.44 -16.95 2.67
N LYS A 55 26.52 -16.63 1.75
CA LYS A 55 25.46 -15.64 2.01
C LYS A 55 24.32 -16.29 2.80
N TYR A 56 23.73 -15.56 3.73
CA TYR A 56 22.56 -16.02 4.50
C TYR A 56 21.81 -14.82 5.08
N ASN A 57 20.57 -15.07 5.50
CA ASN A 57 19.71 -14.06 6.11
C ASN A 57 19.54 -14.35 7.60
N HIS A 58 19.46 -13.31 8.42
CA HIS A 58 19.16 -13.39 9.84
C HIS A 58 18.27 -12.21 10.25
N GLY A 59 16.96 -12.43 10.36
CA GLY A 59 15.99 -11.34 10.53
C GLY A 59 16.04 -10.38 9.33
N ARG A 60 16.30 -9.10 9.60
CA ARG A 60 16.48 -8.03 8.60
C ARG A 60 17.87 -8.01 7.96
N TRP A 61 18.81 -8.77 8.51
CA TRP A 61 20.20 -8.77 8.06
C TRP A 61 20.40 -9.73 6.90
N HIS A 62 20.98 -9.21 5.84
CA HIS A 62 21.50 -9.96 4.70
C HIS A 62 23.01 -10.00 4.82
N ILE A 63 23.53 -11.15 5.25
CA ILE A 63 24.95 -11.32 5.54
C ILE A 63 25.69 -11.78 4.28
N PHE A 64 26.64 -10.98 3.85
CA PHE A 64 27.54 -11.28 2.74
C PHE A 64 28.86 -11.85 3.23
N THR A 65 29.62 -12.44 2.31
CA THR A 65 30.92 -13.06 2.61
C THR A 65 32.06 -12.04 2.62
N PRO A 66 33.23 -12.31 3.23
CA PRO A 66 34.35 -11.38 3.31
C PRO A 66 34.80 -10.77 1.98
N ARG A 67 34.72 -11.54 0.87
CA ARG A 67 35.05 -11.06 -0.49
C ARG A 67 34.20 -9.89 -0.99
N HIS A 68 33.04 -9.63 -0.39
CA HIS A 68 32.16 -8.52 -0.76
C HIS A 68 32.40 -7.28 0.13
N LYS A 69 33.38 -7.31 1.04
CA LYS A 69 33.72 -6.17 1.90
C LYS A 69 33.87 -4.90 1.05
N PRO A 70 33.07 -3.85 1.30
CA PRO A 70 33.31 -2.56 0.68
C PRO A 70 34.64 -1.99 1.16
N GLU A 71 35.24 -1.14 0.34
CA GLU A 71 36.31 -0.25 0.82
C GLU A 71 35.76 0.63 1.95
N GLY A 72 36.59 0.91 2.96
CA GLY A 72 36.24 1.76 4.10
C GLY A 72 36.20 3.24 3.73
N THR A 73 35.44 3.60 2.69
CA THR A 73 35.25 4.94 2.16
C THR A 73 33.77 5.20 1.91
N LEU A 74 33.36 6.47 1.87
CA LEU A 74 31.99 6.86 1.52
C LEU A 74 31.57 6.22 0.18
N PHE A 75 32.44 6.29 -0.83
CA PHE A 75 32.18 5.72 -2.15
C PHE A 75 32.07 4.19 -2.13
N GLY A 76 32.92 3.51 -1.36
CA GLY A 76 32.90 2.05 -1.22
C GLY A 76 31.57 1.56 -0.66
N HIS A 77 31.06 2.22 0.40
CA HIS A 77 29.77 1.89 0.99
C HIS A 77 28.58 2.30 0.11
N LEU A 78 28.60 3.47 -0.53
CA LEU A 78 27.55 3.87 -1.48
C LEU A 78 27.47 2.93 -2.69
N THR A 79 28.62 2.54 -3.24
CA THR A 79 28.70 1.57 -4.34
C THR A 79 28.15 0.21 -3.91
N PHE A 80 28.50 -0.25 -2.71
CA PHE A 80 27.96 -1.49 -2.15
C PHE A 80 26.43 -1.43 -2.02
N ALA A 81 25.90 -0.34 -1.45
CA ALA A 81 24.48 -0.15 -1.26
C ALA A 81 23.73 -0.19 -2.60
N LEU A 82 24.12 0.65 -3.57
CA LEU A 82 23.48 0.66 -4.90
C LEU A 82 23.59 -0.68 -5.65
N LYS A 83 24.61 -1.49 -5.35
CA LYS A 83 24.85 -2.78 -6.01
C LYS A 83 24.04 -3.92 -5.42
N TYR A 84 23.88 -3.98 -4.10
CA TYR A 84 23.32 -5.13 -3.40
C TYR A 84 22.03 -4.81 -2.64
N GLU A 85 21.89 -3.59 -2.15
CA GLU A 85 20.70 -3.13 -1.44
C GLU A 85 19.73 -2.46 -2.40
N GLY A 86 20.20 -1.79 -3.46
CA GLY A 86 19.36 -0.98 -4.34
C GLY A 86 19.33 0.48 -3.88
N ILE A 87 18.40 1.27 -4.41
CA ILE A 87 18.24 2.68 -4.05
C ILE A 87 17.30 2.78 -2.84
N ASP A 88 17.74 3.48 -1.80
CA ASP A 88 16.90 4.00 -0.72
C ASP A 88 16.97 5.53 -0.74
N LEU A 89 15.90 6.17 -1.23
CA LEU A 89 15.86 7.61 -1.40
C LEU A 89 15.81 8.36 -0.07
N ALA A 90 15.21 7.80 0.99
CA ALA A 90 15.18 8.44 2.30
C ALA A 90 16.59 8.49 2.90
N ILE A 91 17.33 7.38 2.84
CA ILE A 91 18.71 7.31 3.34
C ILE A 91 19.63 8.20 2.53
N LEU A 92 19.56 8.13 1.20
CA LEU A 92 20.39 8.96 0.33
C LEU A 92 20.10 10.45 0.51
N ASN A 93 18.83 10.84 0.61
CA ASN A 93 18.45 12.22 0.86
C ASN A 93 18.97 12.74 2.20
N ALA A 94 18.80 11.96 3.27
CA ALA A 94 19.32 12.32 4.59
C ALA A 94 20.84 12.42 4.58
N LEU A 95 21.54 11.48 3.94
CA LEU A 95 22.99 11.53 3.80
C LEU A 95 23.43 12.78 3.04
N PHE A 96 22.82 13.09 1.90
CA PHE A 96 23.18 14.24 1.07
C PHE A 96 22.87 15.58 1.73
N GLN A 97 22.01 15.61 2.74
CA GLN A 97 21.80 16.78 3.60
C GLN A 97 22.91 16.94 4.66
N THR A 98 23.66 15.89 4.97
CA THR A 98 24.71 15.90 6.01
C THR A 98 26.13 16.09 5.48
N ILE A 99 26.38 15.74 4.22
CA ILE A 99 27.71 15.81 3.60
C ILE A 99 27.86 17.03 2.69
N GLU A 100 29.09 17.42 2.39
CA GLU A 100 29.36 18.52 1.47
C GLU A 100 29.33 18.06 0.01
N ALA A 101 28.87 18.93 -0.90
CA ALA A 101 28.86 18.67 -2.34
C ALA A 101 30.23 18.20 -2.87
N LYS A 102 31.31 18.72 -2.30
CA LYS A 102 32.70 18.38 -2.65
C LYS A 102 33.00 16.89 -2.49
N GLU A 103 32.43 16.22 -1.48
CA GLU A 103 32.64 14.78 -1.27
C GLU A 103 32.10 13.97 -2.44
N ILE A 104 30.95 14.35 -3.01
CA ILE A 104 30.39 13.71 -4.20
C ILE A 104 31.15 14.12 -5.46
N GLN A 105 31.60 15.37 -5.58
CA GLN A 105 32.42 15.81 -6.71
C GLN A 105 33.74 15.03 -6.80
N GLU A 106 34.40 14.80 -5.67
CA GLU A 106 35.64 14.00 -5.60
C GLU A 106 35.40 12.56 -6.07
N ILE A 107 34.29 11.95 -5.68
CA ILE A 107 33.87 10.62 -6.16
C ILE A 107 33.71 10.64 -7.68
N ILE A 108 32.99 11.62 -8.21
CA ILE A 108 32.69 11.70 -9.65
C ILE A 108 33.96 11.90 -10.47
N CYS A 109 34.84 12.79 -10.02
CA CYS A 109 36.12 13.06 -10.67
C CYS A 109 37.09 11.87 -10.60
N SER A 110 37.02 11.04 -9.56
CA SER A 110 37.85 9.84 -9.44
C SER A 110 37.47 8.74 -10.44
N GLU A 111 36.17 8.59 -10.73
CA GLU A 111 35.65 7.62 -11.71
C GLU A 111 34.59 8.24 -12.65
N PRO A 112 34.96 9.14 -13.60
CA PRO A 112 33.99 9.90 -14.39
C PRO A 112 33.11 9.05 -15.32
N THR A 113 33.62 7.90 -15.77
CA THR A 113 32.87 6.95 -16.62
C THR A 113 32.20 5.84 -15.81
N GLY A 114 32.49 5.76 -14.51
CA GLY A 114 31.99 4.75 -13.59
C GLY A 114 30.46 4.77 -13.50
N SER A 115 29.84 3.58 -13.49
CA SER A 115 28.37 3.47 -13.43
C SER A 115 27.82 4.02 -12.11
N TYR A 116 28.44 3.66 -10.98
CA TYR A 116 27.98 4.08 -9.64
C TYR A 116 28.24 5.56 -9.39
N SER A 117 29.41 6.07 -9.77
CA SER A 117 29.73 7.50 -9.74
C SER A 117 28.67 8.35 -10.46
N ARG A 118 28.30 7.98 -11.70
CA ARG A 118 27.29 8.72 -12.48
C ARG A 118 25.87 8.59 -11.92
N ARG A 119 25.51 7.44 -11.33
CA ARG A 119 24.24 7.29 -10.60
C ARG A 119 24.19 8.18 -9.37
N LEU A 120 25.28 8.23 -8.58
CA LEU A 120 25.38 9.10 -7.41
C LEU A 120 25.32 10.58 -7.79
N TRP A 121 25.97 10.96 -8.89
CA TRP A 121 25.85 12.30 -9.45
C TRP A 121 24.40 12.67 -9.75
N PHE A 122 23.68 11.81 -10.50
CA PHE A 122 22.28 12.05 -10.79
C PHE A 122 21.43 12.12 -9.52
N LEU A 123 21.61 11.19 -8.59
CA LEU A 123 20.83 11.15 -7.34
C LEU A 123 21.08 12.38 -6.47
N TRP A 124 22.32 12.89 -6.42
CA TRP A 124 22.64 14.13 -5.73
C TRP A 124 21.85 15.30 -6.32
N GLU A 125 22.02 15.56 -7.63
CA GLU A 125 21.36 16.71 -8.27
C GLU A 125 19.82 16.59 -8.24
N TRP A 126 19.30 15.36 -8.30
CA TRP A 126 17.86 15.10 -8.26
C TRP A 126 17.24 15.25 -6.87
N LEU A 127 17.93 14.81 -5.81
CA LEU A 127 17.44 14.91 -4.43
C LEU A 127 17.67 16.29 -3.81
N ARG A 128 18.77 16.95 -4.19
CA ARG A 128 19.13 18.27 -3.68
C ARG A 128 18.52 19.41 -4.48
N GLU A 129 18.06 19.14 -5.70
CA GLU A 129 17.68 20.15 -6.70
C GLU A 129 18.80 21.19 -6.94
N GLU A 130 20.05 20.77 -6.73
CA GLU A 130 21.27 21.58 -6.81
C GLU A 130 22.25 20.93 -7.80
N GLN A 131 22.67 21.66 -8.82
CA GLN A 131 23.69 21.16 -9.75
C GLN A 131 25.09 21.22 -9.13
N LEU A 132 25.86 20.16 -9.31
CA LEU A 132 27.27 20.14 -8.92
C LEU A 132 28.10 20.94 -9.92
N ASP A 133 29.14 21.63 -9.43
CA ASP A 133 30.11 22.32 -10.28
C ASP A 133 31.06 21.31 -10.93
N ILE A 134 30.53 20.58 -11.91
CA ILE A 134 31.22 19.58 -12.74
C ILE A 134 30.68 19.71 -14.17
N GLU A 135 31.58 19.57 -15.15
CA GLU A 135 31.18 19.51 -16.56
C GLU A 135 30.37 18.25 -16.89
N ASP A 136 29.48 18.37 -17.87
CA ASP A 136 28.70 17.24 -18.41
C ASP A 136 29.57 16.05 -18.83
N ALA A 137 29.12 14.83 -18.55
CA ALA A 137 29.82 13.62 -18.94
C ALA A 137 29.95 13.51 -20.47
N ARG A 138 31.20 13.58 -20.95
CA ARG A 138 31.54 13.50 -22.38
C ARG A 138 31.64 12.07 -22.92
N ALA A 139 31.82 11.07 -22.05
CA ALA A 139 32.07 9.67 -22.43
C ALA A 139 31.34 8.66 -21.51
N GLY A 140 31.29 7.39 -21.93
CA GLY A 140 30.64 6.28 -21.20
C GLY A 140 29.27 5.88 -21.76
N ASN A 141 28.74 4.72 -21.41
CA ASN A 141 27.39 4.31 -21.86
C ASN A 141 26.30 4.86 -20.96
N PHE A 142 25.06 5.00 -21.47
CA PHE A 142 23.92 5.30 -20.61
C PHE A 142 23.67 4.16 -19.64
N VAL A 143 23.59 4.47 -18.34
CA VAL A 143 23.31 3.48 -17.28
C VAL A 143 21.94 3.73 -16.68
N PHE A 144 21.14 2.69 -16.50
CA PHE A 144 19.89 2.78 -15.74
C PHE A 144 20.17 3.14 -14.28
N LEU A 145 19.32 3.97 -13.68
CA LEU A 145 19.48 4.43 -12.31
C LEU A 145 19.08 3.33 -11.31
N VAL A 146 17.81 2.95 -11.34
CA VAL A 146 17.24 1.81 -10.62
C VAL A 146 17.75 0.51 -11.24
N ASN A 147 18.05 -0.47 -10.39
CA ASN A 147 18.41 -1.80 -10.81
C ASN A 147 17.16 -2.69 -10.84
N SER A 148 16.67 -3.03 -12.04
CA SER A 148 15.46 -3.84 -12.26
C SER A 148 15.52 -5.27 -11.72
N LYS A 149 16.70 -5.73 -11.26
CA LYS A 149 16.86 -7.00 -10.53
C LYS A 149 16.54 -6.89 -9.04
N LEU A 150 16.59 -5.68 -8.48
CA LEU A 150 16.41 -5.44 -7.05
C LEU A 150 15.08 -4.72 -6.75
N GLN A 151 14.60 -3.88 -7.66
CA GLN A 151 13.45 -3.01 -7.47
C GLN A 151 12.63 -2.90 -8.76
N TYR A 152 11.34 -2.58 -8.62
CA TYR A 152 10.49 -2.23 -9.76
C TYR A 152 10.85 -0.83 -10.24
N GLU A 153 11.07 -0.69 -11.55
CA GLU A 153 11.45 0.56 -12.21
C GLU A 153 10.26 1.13 -12.97
N GLY A 154 10.25 2.45 -13.18
CA GLY A 154 9.32 3.09 -14.10
C GLY A 154 9.97 3.40 -15.44
N LYS A 155 9.21 4.06 -16.31
CA LYS A 155 9.65 4.52 -17.63
C LYS A 155 10.97 5.29 -17.57
N SER A 156 11.91 4.93 -18.44
CA SER A 156 13.24 5.51 -18.47
C SER A 156 13.31 6.82 -19.29
N PHE A 157 13.77 7.91 -18.67
CA PHE A 157 14.10 9.18 -19.33
C PHE A 157 15.61 9.46 -19.31
N PRO A 158 16.24 9.84 -20.45
CA PRO A 158 17.69 10.06 -20.49
C PRO A 158 18.08 11.42 -19.89
N SER A 159 18.97 11.41 -18.90
CA SER A 159 19.72 12.58 -18.46
C SER A 159 21.09 12.61 -19.16
N LYS A 160 21.25 13.53 -20.13
CA LYS A 160 22.46 13.61 -20.96
C LYS A 160 23.70 14.02 -20.17
N ARG A 161 23.55 15.01 -19.28
CA ARG A 161 24.61 15.52 -18.37
C ARG A 161 25.28 14.39 -17.59
N HIS A 162 24.48 13.52 -17.00
CA HIS A 162 24.94 12.39 -16.20
C HIS A 162 25.24 11.13 -17.03
N ARG A 163 24.72 11.07 -18.27
CA ARG A 163 24.58 9.83 -19.05
C ARG A 163 23.89 8.72 -18.24
N VAL A 164 22.81 9.08 -17.55
CA VAL A 164 21.98 8.17 -16.74
C VAL A 164 20.59 8.09 -17.37
N ARG A 165 19.98 6.90 -17.36
CA ARG A 165 18.56 6.70 -17.66
C ARG A 165 17.81 6.73 -16.34
N ASN A 166 17.09 7.82 -16.09
CA ASN A 166 16.21 7.95 -14.94
C ASN A 166 14.97 7.07 -15.14
N ASN A 167 14.95 5.93 -14.47
CA ASN A 167 13.88 4.94 -14.42
C ASN A 167 13.29 4.85 -13.00
N LEU A 168 13.34 5.94 -12.23
CA LEU A 168 12.62 6.03 -10.95
C LEU A 168 11.11 5.93 -11.20
N PRO A 169 10.36 5.18 -10.36
CA PRO A 169 8.92 5.01 -10.51
C PRO A 169 8.13 6.18 -9.91
N GLY A 170 8.63 7.41 -10.02
CA GLY A 170 7.99 8.60 -9.47
C GLY A 170 8.79 9.88 -9.68
N THR A 171 8.37 10.95 -9.02
CA THR A 171 8.97 12.30 -9.16
C THR A 171 9.67 12.74 -7.89
N HIS A 172 10.40 13.87 -7.95
CA HIS A 172 11.08 14.41 -6.77
C HIS A 172 10.11 14.64 -5.60
N ASN A 173 8.86 15.02 -5.89
CA ASN A 173 7.86 15.31 -4.87
C ASN A 173 7.19 14.06 -4.29
N PHE A 174 7.27 12.91 -4.97
CA PHE A 174 6.73 11.64 -4.50
C PHE A 174 7.35 10.47 -5.28
N CYS A 175 8.18 9.65 -4.65
CA CYS A 175 8.80 8.49 -5.30
C CYS A 175 9.01 7.35 -4.30
N PRO A 176 7.93 6.65 -3.90
CA PRO A 176 8.07 5.41 -3.16
C PRO A 176 8.69 4.33 -4.05
N LEU A 177 9.48 3.45 -3.43
CA LEU A 177 10.14 2.34 -4.11
C LEU A 177 9.58 1.01 -3.62
N ILE A 178 9.55 0.03 -4.51
CA ILE A 178 9.16 -1.34 -4.18
C ILE A 178 10.31 -2.26 -4.57
N ARG A 179 10.77 -3.06 -3.61
CA ARG A 179 11.78 -4.09 -3.81
C ARG A 179 11.16 -5.30 -4.47
N LYS A 180 11.91 -5.94 -5.36
CA LYS A 180 11.56 -7.27 -5.86
C LYS A 180 11.83 -8.29 -4.77
N THR A 181 10.77 -8.95 -4.31
CA THR A 181 10.86 -10.07 -3.39
C THR A 181 10.41 -11.33 -4.11
N GLU A 182 10.88 -12.50 -3.65
CA GLU A 182 10.43 -13.78 -4.20
C GLU A 182 8.90 -13.90 -4.16
N LYS A 183 8.28 -13.40 -3.08
CA LYS A 183 6.84 -13.36 -2.90
C LYS A 183 6.14 -12.53 -3.98
N LEU A 184 6.61 -11.31 -4.23
CA LEU A 184 6.02 -10.45 -5.27
C LEU A 184 6.20 -11.04 -6.67
N GLU A 185 7.38 -11.59 -6.99
CA GLU A 185 7.62 -12.22 -8.29
C GLU A 185 6.73 -13.46 -8.49
N GLN A 186 6.49 -14.26 -7.44
CA GLN A 186 5.52 -15.36 -7.49
C GLN A 186 4.10 -14.87 -7.73
N TYR A 187 3.70 -13.75 -7.13
CA TYR A 187 2.37 -13.17 -7.35
C TYR A 187 2.17 -12.63 -8.75
N ILE A 188 3.12 -11.86 -9.26
CA ILE A 188 3.08 -11.32 -10.62
C ILE A 188 3.01 -12.46 -11.64
N ALA A 189 3.79 -13.53 -11.44
CA ALA A 189 3.77 -14.71 -12.29
C ALA A 189 2.42 -15.44 -12.35
N LYS A 190 1.54 -15.29 -11.34
CA LYS A 190 0.19 -15.89 -11.34
C LYS A 190 -0.77 -15.22 -12.32
N ASN A 191 -0.48 -13.99 -12.77
CA ASN A 191 -1.35 -13.19 -13.64
C ASN A 191 -2.82 -13.17 -13.14
N LEU A 192 -3.02 -12.67 -11.92
CA LEU A 192 -4.30 -12.73 -11.21
C LEU A 192 -5.47 -12.08 -11.98
N SER A 193 -5.20 -11.08 -12.83
CA SER A 193 -6.19 -10.49 -13.74
C SER A 193 -6.74 -11.54 -14.71
N GLU A 194 -5.86 -12.27 -15.40
CA GLU A 194 -6.28 -13.31 -16.35
C GLU A 194 -7.01 -14.46 -15.65
N VAL A 195 -6.58 -14.85 -14.44
CA VAL A 195 -7.26 -15.86 -13.62
C VAL A 195 -8.68 -15.40 -13.27
N SER A 196 -8.83 -14.15 -12.82
CA SER A 196 -10.13 -13.55 -12.52
C SER A 196 -11.06 -13.59 -13.73
N ILE A 197 -10.60 -13.13 -14.88
CA ILE A 197 -11.37 -13.13 -16.14
C ILE A 197 -11.77 -14.56 -16.53
N LYS A 198 -10.91 -15.57 -16.35
CA LYS A 198 -11.22 -16.98 -16.62
C LYS A 198 -12.29 -17.55 -15.68
N HIS A 199 -12.22 -17.25 -14.38
CA HIS A 199 -13.24 -17.68 -13.41
C HIS A 199 -14.62 -17.09 -13.77
N ILE A 200 -14.65 -15.81 -14.12
CA ILE A 200 -15.87 -15.05 -14.39
C ILE A 200 -16.46 -15.39 -15.76
N GLY A 201 -15.64 -15.54 -16.80
CA GLY A 201 -16.07 -15.67 -18.20
C GLY A 201 -16.95 -16.89 -18.51
N ARG A 202 -17.08 -17.84 -17.58
CA ARG A 202 -17.98 -19.01 -17.69
C ARG A 202 -19.37 -18.77 -17.09
N THR A 203 -19.60 -17.60 -16.51
CA THR A 203 -20.81 -17.29 -15.74
C THR A 203 -21.80 -16.48 -16.59
N HIS A 204 -23.10 -16.74 -16.43
CA HIS A 204 -24.14 -16.01 -17.17
C HIS A 204 -24.12 -14.50 -16.82
N PRO A 205 -24.25 -13.58 -17.80
CA PRO A 205 -24.13 -12.13 -17.55
C PRO A 205 -25.06 -11.58 -16.47
N ASP A 206 -26.29 -12.09 -16.39
CA ASP A 206 -27.25 -11.69 -15.35
C ASP A 206 -26.75 -12.04 -13.93
N LEU A 207 -26.23 -13.25 -13.74
CA LEU A 207 -25.70 -13.71 -12.46
C LEU A 207 -24.49 -12.87 -12.04
N LEU A 208 -23.63 -12.54 -13.00
CA LEU A 208 -22.48 -11.66 -12.78
C LEU A 208 -22.88 -10.25 -12.39
N SER A 209 -23.90 -9.67 -13.03
CA SER A 209 -24.41 -8.34 -12.69
C SER A 209 -24.96 -8.31 -11.26
N ARG A 210 -25.70 -9.34 -10.84
CA ARG A 210 -26.21 -9.48 -9.47
C ARG A 210 -25.08 -9.69 -8.45
N ALA A 211 -24.07 -10.52 -8.77
CA ALA A 211 -22.88 -10.70 -7.96
C ALA A 211 -22.12 -9.37 -7.76
N ALA A 212 -21.92 -8.61 -8.84
CA ALA A 212 -21.25 -7.33 -8.79
C ALA A 212 -21.99 -6.32 -7.87
N ALA A 213 -23.32 -6.22 -7.99
CA ALA A 213 -24.10 -5.35 -7.13
C ALA A 213 -24.01 -5.73 -5.64
N PHE A 214 -24.04 -7.04 -5.34
CA PHE A 214 -23.88 -7.53 -3.97
C PHE A 214 -22.47 -7.26 -3.42
N LEU A 215 -21.44 -7.57 -4.19
CA LEU A 215 -20.04 -7.32 -3.80
C LEU A 215 -19.77 -5.84 -3.57
N LEU A 216 -20.35 -4.96 -4.39
CA LEU A 216 -20.25 -3.51 -4.23
C LEU A 216 -20.84 -3.04 -2.90
N LEU A 217 -22.03 -3.54 -2.56
CA LEU A 217 -22.68 -3.21 -1.29
C LEU A 217 -21.92 -3.79 -0.10
N LYS A 218 -21.44 -5.04 -0.21
CA LYS A 218 -20.59 -5.71 0.78
C LYS A 218 -19.32 -4.90 1.03
N ASP A 219 -18.66 -4.46 -0.03
CA ASP A 219 -17.42 -3.69 0.05
C ASP A 219 -17.64 -2.31 0.66
N SER A 220 -18.67 -1.59 0.22
CA SER A 220 -19.04 -0.30 0.79
C SER A 220 -19.32 -0.41 2.29
N LYS A 221 -20.10 -1.42 2.71
CA LYS A 221 -20.39 -1.69 4.12
C LYS A 221 -19.12 -2.03 4.91
N ALA A 222 -18.25 -2.85 4.34
CA ALA A 222 -16.98 -3.21 4.96
C ALA A 222 -16.09 -1.97 5.15
N SER A 223 -16.05 -1.07 4.16
CA SER A 223 -15.32 0.19 4.23
C SER A 223 -15.76 1.05 5.42
N TYR A 224 -17.05 1.16 5.72
CA TYR A 224 -17.51 1.85 6.94
C TYR A 224 -17.18 1.08 8.23
N THR A 225 -17.29 -0.24 8.19
CA THR A 225 -17.04 -1.10 9.36
C THR A 225 -15.57 -1.04 9.79
N ILE A 226 -14.64 -0.91 8.85
CA ILE A 226 -13.20 -0.72 9.13
C ILE A 226 -12.97 0.56 9.95
N GLU A 227 -13.71 1.64 9.66
CA GLU A 227 -13.66 2.89 10.42
C GLU A 227 -14.45 2.85 11.74
N GLY A 228 -15.00 1.68 12.12
CA GLY A 228 -15.84 1.52 13.30
C GLY A 228 -17.25 2.11 13.16
N GLU A 229 -17.66 2.52 11.95
CA GLU A 229 -18.94 3.15 11.68
C GLU A 229 -20.04 2.15 11.28
N LYS A 230 -21.29 2.47 11.64
CA LYS A 230 -22.50 1.75 11.19
C LYS A 230 -23.51 2.75 10.60
N PRO A 231 -23.25 3.28 9.39
CA PRO A 231 -24.09 4.32 8.82
C PRO A 231 -25.45 3.77 8.35
N PRO A 232 -26.44 4.66 8.09
CA PRO A 232 -27.69 4.27 7.45
C PRO A 232 -27.47 3.72 6.03
N HIS A 233 -28.39 2.87 5.57
CA HIS A 233 -28.27 2.13 4.30
C HIS A 233 -28.04 3.03 3.08
N ASN A 234 -28.74 4.16 3.01
CA ASN A 234 -28.61 5.12 1.92
C ASN A 234 -27.18 5.68 1.78
N ARG A 235 -26.42 5.79 2.87
CA ARG A 235 -25.02 6.25 2.85
C ARG A 235 -24.09 5.14 2.35
N ILE A 236 -24.37 3.89 2.71
CA ILE A 236 -23.68 2.71 2.16
C ILE A 236 -23.89 2.62 0.64
N GLU A 237 -25.13 2.76 0.17
CA GLU A 237 -25.45 2.74 -1.26
C GLU A 237 -24.79 3.89 -2.02
N ARG A 238 -24.82 5.11 -1.47
CA ARG A 238 -24.17 6.27 -2.09
C ARG A 238 -22.67 6.06 -2.26
N TRP A 239 -22.01 5.53 -1.23
CA TRP A 239 -20.59 5.23 -1.32
C TRP A 239 -20.29 4.05 -2.25
N GLY A 240 -21.15 3.03 -2.27
CA GLY A 240 -21.09 1.95 -3.24
C GLY A 240 -21.20 2.46 -4.68
N LYS A 241 -22.11 3.40 -4.95
CA LYS A 241 -22.20 4.05 -6.27
C LYS A 241 -20.89 4.74 -6.66
N ALA A 242 -20.26 5.47 -5.74
CA ALA A 242 -18.96 6.09 -6.00
C ALA A 242 -17.89 5.04 -6.37
N ILE A 243 -17.79 3.96 -5.60
CA ILE A 243 -16.88 2.83 -5.90
C ILE A 243 -17.18 2.23 -7.30
N GLY A 244 -18.45 2.09 -7.67
CA GLY A 244 -18.83 1.58 -9.00
C GLY A 244 -18.48 2.53 -10.15
N GLU A 245 -18.27 3.82 -9.87
CA GLU A 245 -17.80 4.84 -10.82
C GLU A 245 -16.27 4.99 -10.83
N ALA A 246 -15.54 4.19 -10.04
CA ALA A 246 -14.09 4.23 -9.98
C ALA A 246 -13.45 3.94 -11.35
N GLY A 247 -12.29 4.55 -11.62
CA GLY A 247 -11.58 4.48 -12.90
C GLY A 247 -12.19 5.33 -14.02
N GLN A 248 -13.36 5.96 -13.84
CA GLN A 248 -14.02 6.73 -14.91
C GLN A 248 -13.60 8.20 -14.98
N ARG A 249 -13.08 8.76 -13.88
CA ARG A 249 -12.70 10.17 -13.75
C ARG A 249 -11.23 10.31 -13.44
N LYS A 250 -10.53 11.21 -14.11
CA LYS A 250 -9.10 11.46 -13.82
C LYS A 250 -8.91 11.93 -12.38
N LEU A 251 -7.95 11.34 -11.67
CA LEU A 251 -7.58 11.80 -10.34
C LEU A 251 -7.00 13.22 -10.40
N SER A 252 -7.47 14.03 -9.47
CA SER A 252 -7.00 15.38 -9.17
C SER A 252 -7.28 15.67 -7.69
N ILE A 253 -6.67 16.71 -7.12
CA ILE A 253 -6.99 17.13 -5.74
C ILE A 253 -8.50 17.41 -5.63
N SER A 254 -9.08 18.13 -6.59
CA SER A 254 -10.52 18.41 -6.61
C SER A 254 -11.40 17.15 -6.68
N GLU A 255 -10.96 16.09 -7.37
CA GLU A 255 -11.66 14.81 -7.37
C GLU A 255 -11.57 14.13 -6.00
N LEU A 256 -10.42 14.19 -5.32
CA LEU A 256 -10.28 13.68 -3.95
C LEU A 256 -11.19 14.42 -2.96
N GLU A 257 -11.30 15.74 -3.11
CA GLU A 257 -12.22 16.57 -2.31
C GLU A 257 -13.70 16.27 -2.62
N TYR A 258 -14.03 16.00 -3.88
CA TYR A 258 -15.36 15.55 -4.27
C TYR A 258 -15.71 14.19 -3.66
N LEU A 259 -14.77 13.24 -3.67
CA LEU A 259 -14.95 11.95 -3.00
C LEU A 259 -15.16 12.13 -1.49
N GLN A 260 -14.44 13.05 -0.87
CA GLN A 260 -14.63 13.40 0.54
C GLN A 260 -16.06 13.90 0.81
N GLN A 261 -16.62 14.76 -0.05
CA GLN A 261 -18.01 15.23 0.05
C GLN A 261 -19.03 14.09 -0.04
N ILE A 262 -18.77 13.06 -0.85
CA ILE A 262 -19.63 11.88 -0.94
C ILE A 262 -19.61 11.10 0.37
N VAL A 263 -18.41 10.90 0.94
CA VAL A 263 -18.19 10.16 2.19
C VAL A 263 -18.82 10.88 3.39
N ILE A 264 -18.69 12.21 3.44
CA ILE A 264 -19.10 13.06 4.56
C ILE A 264 -20.20 14.02 4.11
N PRO A 265 -21.45 13.54 3.97
CA PRO A 265 -22.54 14.36 3.47
C PRO A 265 -23.04 15.41 4.48
N ASP A 266 -22.81 15.20 5.78
CA ASP A 266 -23.08 16.17 6.84
C ASP A 266 -21.73 16.63 7.41
N ASN A 267 -21.29 17.79 6.96
CA ASN A 267 -19.98 18.37 7.24
C ASN A 267 -20.03 19.54 8.22
N ARG A 268 -21.13 19.71 8.98
CA ARG A 268 -21.28 20.84 9.92
C ARG A 268 -20.18 20.95 10.97
N PHE A 269 -19.46 19.85 11.22
CA PHE A 269 -18.41 19.74 12.22
C PHE A 269 -17.02 19.43 11.63
N ILE A 270 -16.90 19.37 10.30
CA ILE A 270 -15.68 18.96 9.60
C ILE A 270 -15.45 19.92 8.46
N LYS A 271 -14.23 20.47 8.34
CA LYS A 271 -13.87 21.26 7.15
C LYS A 271 -13.50 20.30 6.03
N LEU A 272 -14.28 20.35 4.96
CA LEU A 272 -13.95 19.64 3.73
C LEU A 272 -12.81 20.34 2.98
N GLY A 273 -12.11 19.55 2.17
CA GLY A 273 -10.89 19.98 1.50
C GLY A 273 -9.63 19.68 2.32
N LEU A 274 -8.48 19.98 1.73
CA LEU A 274 -7.18 19.80 2.39
C LEU A 274 -7.15 20.51 3.75
N ARG A 275 -6.76 19.78 4.81
CA ARG A 275 -6.70 20.35 6.16
C ARG A 275 -5.67 21.47 6.23
N LYS A 276 -5.96 22.45 7.08
CA LYS A 276 -5.09 23.63 7.32
C LYS A 276 -4.39 23.59 8.68
N GLU A 277 -4.63 22.52 9.43
CA GLU A 277 -4.01 22.25 10.72
C GLU A 277 -3.21 20.95 10.63
N GLY A 278 -2.44 20.63 11.67
CA GLY A 278 -1.82 19.31 11.80
C GLY A 278 -2.86 18.18 11.81
N GLY A 279 -2.38 16.95 11.85
CA GLY A 279 -3.24 15.79 11.88
C GLY A 279 -2.50 14.60 12.44
N PHE A 280 -3.25 13.71 13.07
CA PHE A 280 -2.72 12.44 13.55
C PHE A 280 -3.82 11.38 13.51
N VAL A 281 -3.40 10.12 13.45
CA VAL A 281 -4.24 8.95 13.70
C VAL A 281 -3.78 8.37 15.03
N GLY A 282 -4.73 8.11 15.92
CA GLY A 282 -4.47 7.61 17.26
C GLY A 282 -5.64 7.91 18.18
N GLU A 283 -5.42 7.75 19.48
CA GLU A 283 -6.42 8.04 20.50
C GLU A 283 -6.15 9.39 21.17
N HIS A 284 -7.07 9.83 22.01
CA HIS A 284 -6.82 10.88 23.00
C HIS A 284 -6.82 10.26 24.39
N ASP A 285 -5.89 10.71 25.24
CA ASP A 285 -5.88 10.34 26.64
C ASP A 285 -7.22 10.74 27.28
N ARG A 286 -7.88 9.77 27.94
CA ARG A 286 -9.25 9.96 28.44
C ARG A 286 -9.37 11.00 29.54
N SER A 287 -8.27 11.27 30.26
CA SER A 287 -8.28 12.16 31.42
C SER A 287 -7.88 13.59 31.08
N THR A 288 -6.92 13.75 30.18
CA THR A 288 -6.31 15.04 29.82
C THR A 288 -6.76 15.54 28.46
N GLY A 289 -7.28 14.66 27.60
CA GLY A 289 -7.58 14.98 26.20
C GLY A 289 -6.32 15.12 25.34
N MET A 290 -5.13 14.79 25.86
CA MET A 290 -3.89 14.90 25.09
C MET A 290 -3.87 13.87 23.95
N PRO A 291 -3.36 14.23 22.76
CA PRO A 291 -3.22 13.30 21.65
C PRO A 291 -2.23 12.18 22.00
N LEU A 292 -2.56 10.95 21.61
CA LEU A 292 -1.73 9.75 21.68
C LEU A 292 -1.55 9.18 20.26
N PRO A 293 -0.61 9.73 19.47
CA PRO A 293 -0.49 9.37 18.05
C PRO A 293 0.11 7.98 17.82
N ASP A 294 -0.56 7.19 16.99
CA ASP A 294 -0.01 5.99 16.33
C ASP A 294 0.61 6.32 14.96
N HIS A 295 0.18 7.44 14.37
CA HIS A 295 0.71 8.04 13.16
C HIS A 295 0.50 9.55 13.22
N ILE A 296 1.53 10.33 12.91
CA ILE A 296 1.38 11.78 12.68
C ILE A 296 1.31 11.99 11.18
N SER A 297 0.33 12.75 10.72
CA SER A 297 0.10 13.04 9.31
C SER A 297 1.12 14.05 8.76
N ALA A 298 1.20 14.18 7.44
CA ALA A 298 2.06 15.19 6.80
C ALA A 298 1.73 16.61 7.30
N ARG A 299 2.67 17.55 7.20
CA ARG A 299 2.34 18.94 7.55
C ARG A 299 1.29 19.50 6.59
N SER A 300 0.41 20.36 7.09
CA SER A 300 -0.63 21.01 6.27
C SER A 300 -0.02 21.82 5.11
N GLU A 301 1.17 22.38 5.33
CA GLU A 301 1.90 23.17 4.34
C GLU A 301 2.44 22.32 3.17
N ASP A 302 2.67 21.01 3.40
CA ASP A 302 3.27 20.10 2.42
C ASP A 302 2.21 19.36 1.57
N LEU A 303 0.92 19.48 1.91
CA LEU A 303 -0.14 18.66 1.31
C LEU A 303 -0.29 18.88 -0.20
N ASP A 304 -0.24 20.14 -0.65
CA ASP A 304 -0.34 20.46 -2.07
C ASP A 304 0.82 19.84 -2.87
N ILE A 305 2.05 19.92 -2.35
CA ILE A 305 3.25 19.36 -2.98
C ILE A 305 3.18 17.83 -3.02
N LEU A 306 2.86 17.20 -1.89
CA LEU A 306 2.81 15.74 -1.76
C LEU A 306 1.70 15.14 -2.62
N LEU A 307 0.49 15.70 -2.61
CA LEU A 307 -0.62 15.18 -3.41
C LEU A 307 -0.41 15.42 -4.90
N SER A 308 0.15 16.58 -5.29
CA SER A 308 0.51 16.83 -6.68
C SER A 308 1.56 15.84 -7.17
N GLY A 309 2.61 15.58 -6.36
CA GLY A 309 3.63 14.58 -6.67
C GLY A 309 3.08 13.16 -6.74
N LEU A 310 2.17 12.80 -5.84
CA LEU A 310 1.49 11.50 -5.84
C LEU A 310 0.64 11.30 -7.09
N ILE A 311 -0.13 12.32 -7.51
CA ILE A 311 -0.95 12.27 -8.72
C ILE A 311 -0.06 12.24 -9.98
N GLU A 312 1.01 13.03 -10.02
CA GLU A 312 1.98 13.02 -11.11
C GLU A 312 2.64 11.66 -11.27
N THR A 313 3.08 11.06 -10.17
CA THR A 313 3.67 9.72 -10.13
C THR A 313 2.70 8.66 -10.61
N TYR A 314 1.45 8.72 -10.17
CA TYR A 314 0.42 7.81 -10.67
C TYR A 314 0.19 7.97 -12.18
N ASN A 315 0.14 9.20 -12.72
CA ASN A 315 0.01 9.40 -14.16
C ASN A 315 1.21 8.84 -14.94
N LEU A 316 2.43 9.04 -14.44
CA LEU A 316 3.66 8.51 -15.07
C LEU A 316 3.65 6.98 -15.13
N LEU A 317 3.27 6.33 -14.02
CA LEU A 317 3.23 4.87 -13.93
C LEU A 317 2.07 4.27 -14.72
N ARG A 318 0.92 4.95 -14.78
CA ARG A 318 -0.22 4.53 -15.61
C ARG A 318 0.11 4.57 -17.11
N GLU A 319 0.87 5.56 -17.56
CA GLU A 319 1.31 5.66 -18.96
C GLU A 319 2.46 4.71 -19.32
N ASP A 320 2.92 3.93 -18.35
CA ASP A 320 3.94 2.90 -18.47
C ASP A 320 3.31 1.51 -18.33
N ASP A 321 4.04 0.46 -18.71
CA ASP A 321 3.60 -0.94 -18.51
C ASP A 321 3.90 -1.40 -17.06
N PHE A 322 3.55 -0.58 -16.08
CA PHE A 322 3.78 -0.85 -14.66
C PHE A 322 2.69 -1.78 -14.11
N ASP A 323 3.07 -2.70 -13.22
CA ASP A 323 2.10 -3.64 -12.65
C ASP A 323 0.96 -2.90 -11.91
N THR A 324 -0.27 -3.28 -12.22
CA THR A 324 -1.48 -2.59 -11.76
C THR A 324 -1.63 -2.64 -10.24
N ILE A 325 -1.28 -3.76 -9.60
CA ILE A 325 -1.41 -3.93 -8.15
C ILE A 325 -0.31 -3.14 -7.44
N LEU A 326 0.90 -3.10 -8.00
CA LEU A 326 1.98 -2.24 -7.50
C LEU A 326 1.61 -0.75 -7.61
N LEU A 327 1.05 -0.31 -8.74
CA LEU A 327 0.57 1.06 -8.92
C LEU A 327 -0.52 1.43 -7.90
N ALA A 328 -1.51 0.56 -7.74
CA ALA A 328 -2.60 0.75 -6.77
C ALA A 328 -2.04 0.85 -5.34
N THR A 329 -1.03 0.04 -5.02
CA THR A 329 -0.34 0.09 -3.72
C THR A 329 0.33 1.44 -3.49
N ILE A 330 1.16 1.90 -4.43
CA ILE A 330 1.87 3.18 -4.34
C ILE A 330 0.88 4.33 -4.10
N LEU A 331 -0.19 4.37 -4.89
CA LEU A 331 -1.18 5.42 -4.85
C LEU A 331 -1.98 5.41 -3.54
N ALA A 332 -2.59 4.28 -3.21
CA ALA A 332 -3.49 4.18 -2.08
C ALA A 332 -2.74 4.32 -0.75
N PHE A 333 -1.63 3.59 -0.57
CA PHE A 333 -0.85 3.69 0.68
C PHE A 333 -0.14 5.04 0.79
N GLY A 334 0.33 5.61 -0.32
CA GLY A 334 0.81 6.98 -0.36
C GLY A 334 -0.20 7.98 0.22
N PHE A 335 -1.43 7.91 -0.27
CA PHE A 335 -2.51 8.78 0.17
C PHE A 335 -2.84 8.64 1.67
N ILE A 336 -2.98 7.41 2.18
CA ILE A 336 -3.33 7.21 3.59
C ILE A 336 -2.20 7.62 4.53
N PHE A 337 -0.93 7.48 4.12
CA PHE A 337 0.21 7.92 4.90
C PHE A 337 0.35 9.45 4.94
N ILE A 338 0.11 10.14 3.82
CA ILE A 338 0.02 11.61 3.79
C ILE A 338 -1.12 12.12 4.69
N HIS A 339 -2.27 11.43 4.64
CA HIS A 339 -3.47 11.73 5.43
C HIS A 339 -3.91 13.21 5.31
N PRO A 340 -4.35 13.64 4.11
CA PRO A 340 -4.53 15.05 3.76
C PRO A 340 -5.81 15.70 4.27
N PHE A 341 -6.81 14.92 4.68
CA PHE A 341 -8.12 15.43 5.08
C PHE A 341 -8.33 15.34 6.59
N GLU A 342 -9.24 16.16 7.14
CA GLU A 342 -9.67 16.04 8.55
C GLU A 342 -10.37 14.69 8.81
N ASP A 343 -11.17 14.21 7.86
CA ASP A 343 -11.83 12.90 7.88
C ASP A 343 -12.08 12.42 6.43
N GLY A 344 -12.32 11.12 6.27
CA GLY A 344 -12.60 10.45 5.01
C GLY A 344 -11.39 9.72 4.41
N ASN A 345 -10.20 9.88 5.00
CA ASN A 345 -8.95 9.36 4.44
C ASN A 345 -8.97 7.85 4.25
N GLY A 346 -9.38 7.06 5.26
CA GLY A 346 -9.41 5.59 5.16
C GLY A 346 -10.34 5.09 4.05
N ARG A 347 -11.50 5.74 3.88
CA ARG A 347 -12.48 5.39 2.84
C ARG A 347 -11.95 5.74 1.45
N ILE A 348 -11.37 6.93 1.26
CA ILE A 348 -10.77 7.34 -0.01
C ILE A 348 -9.55 6.48 -0.36
N HIS A 349 -8.71 6.12 0.62
CA HIS A 349 -7.62 5.16 0.44
C HIS A 349 -8.12 3.85 -0.20
N ARG A 350 -9.21 3.29 0.33
CA ARG A 350 -9.78 2.05 -0.23
C ARG A 350 -10.39 2.25 -1.61
N TYR A 351 -11.02 3.40 -1.86
CA TYR A 351 -11.48 3.78 -3.20
C TYR A 351 -10.34 3.84 -4.22
N LEU A 352 -9.15 4.32 -3.84
CA LEU A 352 -8.00 4.42 -4.75
C LEU A 352 -7.51 3.05 -5.25
N PHE A 353 -7.66 1.98 -4.47
CA PHE A 353 -7.43 0.62 -4.98
C PHE A 353 -8.39 0.28 -6.12
N HIS A 354 -9.69 0.49 -5.90
CA HIS A 354 -10.72 0.27 -6.92
C HIS A 354 -10.49 1.13 -8.16
N HIS A 355 -10.06 2.37 -7.97
CA HIS A 355 -9.77 3.30 -9.04
C HIS A 355 -8.75 2.75 -10.03
N VAL A 356 -7.59 2.30 -9.53
CA VAL A 356 -6.52 1.77 -10.38
C VAL A 356 -6.89 0.42 -10.99
N LEU A 357 -7.50 -0.48 -10.20
CA LEU A 357 -7.93 -1.79 -10.71
C LEU A 357 -8.98 -1.66 -11.84
N ALA A 358 -9.92 -0.73 -11.70
CA ALA A 358 -10.97 -0.51 -12.70
C ALA A 358 -10.43 0.18 -13.96
N GLU A 359 -9.54 1.16 -13.81
CA GLU A 359 -8.96 1.90 -14.94
C GLU A 359 -8.12 0.99 -15.85
N ASN A 360 -7.44 0.00 -15.28
CA ASN A 360 -6.60 -0.96 -16.00
C ASN A 360 -7.34 -2.25 -16.42
N ASP A 361 -8.68 -2.25 -16.40
CA ASP A 361 -9.53 -3.39 -16.76
C ASP A 361 -9.10 -4.71 -16.05
N PHE A 362 -8.64 -4.62 -14.78
CA PHE A 362 -8.13 -5.77 -14.02
C PHE A 362 -9.20 -6.85 -13.80
N VAL A 363 -10.46 -6.43 -13.78
CA VAL A 363 -11.65 -7.31 -13.80
C VAL A 363 -12.59 -6.89 -14.91
N SER A 364 -13.49 -7.79 -15.32
CA SER A 364 -14.50 -7.49 -16.34
C SER A 364 -15.33 -6.26 -15.97
N LYS A 365 -15.61 -5.40 -16.97
CA LYS A 365 -16.37 -4.15 -16.77
C LYS A 365 -17.67 -4.38 -16.02
N GLY A 366 -17.91 -3.55 -15.00
CA GLY A 366 -19.09 -3.62 -14.15
C GLY A 366 -18.93 -4.54 -12.95
N LEU A 367 -17.90 -5.39 -12.88
CA LEU A 367 -17.51 -6.08 -11.66
C LEU A 367 -16.56 -5.20 -10.85
N ILE A 368 -16.73 -5.22 -9.53
CA ILE A 368 -15.80 -4.57 -8.61
C ILE A 368 -15.07 -5.62 -7.79
N PHE A 369 -13.85 -5.27 -7.43
CA PHE A 369 -13.00 -6.13 -6.63
C PHE A 369 -13.23 -5.81 -5.15
N PRO A 370 -13.82 -6.67 -4.30
CA PRO A 370 -14.20 -6.32 -2.93
C PRO A 370 -13.00 -6.16 -1.96
N VAL A 371 -12.15 -5.16 -2.19
CA VAL A 371 -10.92 -4.86 -1.44
C VAL A 371 -11.20 -4.62 0.04
N SER A 372 -12.17 -3.78 0.37
CA SER A 372 -12.54 -3.45 1.75
C SER A 372 -13.08 -4.66 2.50
N ALA A 373 -13.83 -5.55 1.84
CA ALA A 373 -14.34 -6.76 2.48
C ALA A 373 -13.20 -7.67 2.94
N ILE A 374 -12.18 -7.88 2.10
CA ILE A 374 -11.02 -8.71 2.45
C ILE A 374 -10.13 -8.02 3.48
N ILE A 375 -9.91 -6.71 3.37
CA ILE A 375 -9.19 -5.95 4.39
C ILE A 375 -9.88 -6.08 5.75
N LEU A 376 -11.21 -6.07 5.80
CA LEU A 376 -11.97 -6.26 7.04
C LEU A 376 -11.78 -7.67 7.61
N GLU A 377 -11.80 -8.71 6.77
CA GLU A 377 -11.53 -10.09 7.19
C GLU A 377 -10.10 -10.27 7.71
N ARG A 378 -9.15 -9.47 7.20
CA ARG A 378 -7.73 -9.46 7.58
C ARG A 378 -7.32 -8.21 8.38
N ILE A 379 -8.23 -7.68 9.20
CA ILE A 379 -8.06 -6.36 9.85
C ILE A 379 -6.79 -6.26 10.71
N GLU A 380 -6.42 -7.33 11.42
CA GLU A 380 -5.22 -7.37 12.25
C GLU A 380 -3.93 -7.34 11.44
N GLU A 381 -3.94 -7.94 10.25
CA GLU A 381 -2.80 -7.88 9.33
C GLU A 381 -2.71 -6.49 8.69
N TYR A 382 -3.84 -5.93 8.25
CA TYR A 382 -3.91 -4.57 7.73
C TYR A 382 -3.36 -3.53 8.72
N ARG A 383 -3.75 -3.61 9.99
CA ARG A 383 -3.21 -2.76 11.07
C ARG A 383 -1.70 -2.87 11.18
N LYS A 384 -1.15 -4.10 11.20
CA LYS A 384 0.31 -4.32 11.23
C LYS A 384 1.02 -3.71 10.03
N ILE A 385 0.41 -3.71 8.85
CA ILE A 385 0.98 -3.11 7.63
C ILE A 385 0.99 -1.58 7.70
N LEU A 386 -0.03 -0.96 8.29
CA LEU A 386 -0.02 0.48 8.54
C LEU A 386 1.01 0.85 9.62
N GLU A 387 1.05 0.10 10.72
CA GLU A 387 2.00 0.31 11.82
C GLU A 387 3.45 0.08 11.43
N HIS A 388 3.71 -0.85 10.51
CA HIS A 388 5.03 -1.09 9.94
C HIS A 388 5.61 0.18 9.30
N TYR A 389 4.75 0.98 8.67
CA TYR A 389 5.12 2.30 8.17
C TYR A 389 5.19 3.35 9.28
N SER A 390 4.14 3.47 10.10
CA SER A 390 3.97 4.63 11.00
C SER A 390 4.89 4.61 12.21
N LYS A 391 5.04 3.46 12.90
CA LYS A 391 5.78 3.37 14.17
C LYS A 391 7.24 3.82 14.07
N PRO A 392 8.04 3.39 13.06
CA PRO A 392 9.42 3.85 12.92
C PRO A 392 9.54 5.36 12.65
N ARG A 393 8.49 5.99 12.09
CA ARG A 393 8.48 7.41 11.71
C ARG A 393 8.10 8.32 12.86
N LEU A 394 7.27 7.86 13.81
CA LEU A 394 6.88 8.66 14.98
C LEU A 394 8.09 9.22 15.74
N ASN A 395 9.15 8.43 15.92
CA ASN A 395 10.37 8.85 16.62
C ASN A 395 11.21 9.89 15.85
N LEU A 396 10.87 10.17 14.59
CA LEU A 396 11.56 11.13 13.73
C LEU A 396 10.77 12.44 13.59
N ILE A 397 9.56 12.50 14.16
CA ILE A 397 8.67 13.65 14.10
C ILE A 397 8.71 14.32 15.46
N GLU A 398 9.27 15.54 15.49
CA GLU A 398 9.21 16.39 16.67
C GLU A 398 7.87 17.10 16.66
N TRP A 399 7.10 16.99 17.75
CA TRP A 399 5.75 17.55 17.81
C TRP A 399 5.37 17.97 19.22
N ARG A 400 4.34 18.81 19.32
CA ARG A 400 3.68 19.18 20.58
C ARG A 400 2.15 19.19 20.43
N PRO A 401 1.40 18.96 21.53
CA PRO A 401 -0.05 19.11 21.50
C PRO A 401 -0.44 20.59 21.31
N THR A 402 -1.56 20.83 20.62
CA THR A 402 -2.17 22.16 20.45
C THR A 402 -3.32 22.36 21.43
N ASP A 403 -3.78 23.61 21.59
CA ASP A 403 -4.94 23.95 22.43
C ASP A 403 -6.25 23.28 21.98
N LYS A 404 -6.29 22.77 20.74
CA LYS A 404 -7.42 22.01 20.19
C LYS A 404 -7.26 20.50 20.33
N ASN A 405 -6.31 20.04 21.16
CA ASN A 405 -5.97 18.62 21.32
C ASN A 405 -5.57 17.95 19.99
N ASN A 406 -4.95 18.72 19.09
CA ASN A 406 -4.33 18.22 17.86
C ASN A 406 -2.80 18.24 18.01
N VAL A 407 -2.06 17.95 16.95
CA VAL A 407 -0.60 17.99 16.93
C VAL A 407 -0.08 19.16 16.09
N GLU A 408 1.00 19.78 16.54
CA GLU A 408 1.82 20.71 15.76
C GLU A 408 3.19 20.07 15.55
N VAL A 409 3.58 19.90 14.29
CA VAL A 409 4.89 19.34 13.90
C VAL A 409 5.93 20.46 13.88
N LEU A 410 7.08 20.23 14.51
CA LEU A 410 8.10 21.23 14.79
C LEU A 410 9.33 21.12 13.87
N ASN A 411 9.46 20.02 13.13
CA ASN A 411 10.56 19.78 12.21
C ASN A 411 10.07 19.51 10.77
N GLU A 412 11.00 19.55 9.81
CA GLU A 412 10.71 19.23 8.40
C GLU A 412 10.53 17.72 8.22
N THR A 413 9.34 17.31 7.76
CA THR A 413 8.95 15.88 7.73
C THR A 413 8.51 15.39 6.35
N ILE A 414 8.46 16.26 5.33
CA ILE A 414 8.00 15.90 3.97
C ILE A 414 8.67 14.63 3.41
N ASN A 415 9.97 14.45 3.65
CA ASN A 415 10.77 13.31 3.20
C ASN A 415 10.29 11.96 3.75
N LEU A 416 9.66 11.93 4.93
CA LEU A 416 9.12 10.71 5.53
C LEU A 416 7.93 10.15 4.73
N TYR A 417 7.24 11.01 3.97
CA TYR A 417 6.04 10.69 3.19
C TYR A 417 6.35 10.47 1.71
N ARG A 418 7.32 11.18 1.12
CA ARG A 418 7.60 11.07 -0.32
C ARG A 418 8.57 9.96 -0.71
N TYR A 419 9.42 9.47 0.21
CA TYR A 419 10.49 8.50 -0.10
C TYR A 419 10.43 7.24 0.78
N PHE A 420 9.33 6.51 0.74
CA PHE A 420 9.18 5.28 1.53
C PHE A 420 9.32 4.01 0.71
N ASP A 421 9.69 2.92 1.39
CA ASP A 421 9.62 1.57 0.84
C ASP A 421 8.19 1.04 1.01
N ALA A 422 7.53 0.72 -0.11
CA ALA A 422 6.16 0.21 -0.16
C ALA A 422 6.08 -1.32 -0.31
N THR A 423 7.19 -2.05 -0.13
CA THR A 423 7.28 -3.50 -0.38
C THR A 423 6.30 -4.30 0.48
N LYS A 424 6.19 -4.00 1.77
CA LYS A 424 5.27 -4.74 2.66
C LYS A 424 3.82 -4.48 2.35
N GLN A 425 3.51 -3.24 1.99
CA GLN A 425 2.19 -2.81 1.54
C GLN A 425 1.81 -3.53 0.24
N ALA A 426 2.74 -3.66 -0.69
CA ALA A 426 2.54 -4.39 -1.94
C ALA A 426 2.29 -5.88 -1.70
N GLU A 427 3.13 -6.52 -0.88
CA GLU A 427 2.96 -7.94 -0.52
C GLU A 427 1.60 -8.22 0.09
N PHE A 428 1.13 -7.35 1.00
CA PHE A 428 -0.18 -7.47 1.62
C PHE A 428 -1.32 -7.28 0.61
N PHE A 429 -1.22 -6.27 -0.26
CA PHE A 429 -2.29 -6.01 -1.22
C PHE A 429 -2.40 -7.14 -2.25
N PHE A 430 -1.28 -7.71 -2.70
CA PHE A 430 -1.29 -8.92 -3.55
C PHE A 430 -1.97 -10.11 -2.89
N GLU A 431 -1.78 -10.35 -1.59
CA GLU A 431 -2.49 -11.41 -0.87
C GLU A 431 -3.99 -11.17 -0.82
N CYS A 432 -4.42 -9.93 -0.54
CA CYS A 432 -5.84 -9.56 -0.58
C CYS A 432 -6.43 -9.77 -1.98
N VAL A 433 -5.65 -9.48 -3.02
CA VAL A 433 -6.08 -9.71 -4.41
C VAL A 433 -6.16 -11.20 -4.71
N GLU A 434 -5.17 -11.98 -4.33
CA GLU A 434 -5.20 -13.43 -4.54
C GLU A 434 -6.40 -14.08 -3.87
N GLU A 435 -6.67 -13.77 -2.60
CA GLU A 435 -7.81 -14.34 -1.87
C GLU A 435 -9.13 -13.99 -2.55
N THR A 436 -9.29 -12.75 -3.00
CA THR A 436 -10.51 -12.34 -3.69
C THR A 436 -10.71 -13.11 -5.01
N VAL A 437 -9.65 -13.25 -5.82
CA VAL A 437 -9.72 -13.92 -7.14
C VAL A 437 -9.98 -15.41 -7.02
N ASN A 438 -9.32 -16.06 -6.05
CA ASN A 438 -9.32 -17.51 -5.93
C ASN A 438 -10.41 -18.07 -5.02
N LYS A 439 -11.02 -17.23 -4.17
CA LYS A 439 -12.00 -17.68 -3.16
C LYS A 439 -13.25 -16.81 -3.18
N THR A 440 -13.15 -15.53 -2.85
CA THR A 440 -14.33 -14.68 -2.61
C THR A 440 -15.22 -14.51 -3.84
N LEU A 441 -14.62 -14.27 -5.01
CA LEU A 441 -15.39 -14.13 -6.26
C LEU A 441 -16.06 -15.47 -6.66
N PRO A 442 -15.33 -16.61 -6.74
CA PRO A 442 -15.95 -17.91 -6.97
C PRO A 442 -17.06 -18.27 -5.97
N ASP A 443 -16.83 -18.06 -4.68
CA ASP A 443 -17.79 -18.40 -3.62
C ASP A 443 -19.08 -17.58 -3.74
N GLU A 444 -18.99 -16.30 -4.09
CA GLU A 444 -20.16 -15.44 -4.28
C GLU A 444 -20.99 -15.86 -5.49
N VAL A 445 -20.33 -16.16 -6.62
CA VAL A 445 -21.00 -16.64 -7.83
C VAL A 445 -21.70 -17.97 -7.55
N GLU A 446 -21.03 -18.88 -6.85
CA GLU A 446 -21.58 -20.19 -6.48
C GLU A 446 -22.76 -20.06 -5.52
N TYR A 447 -22.67 -19.17 -4.53
CA TYR A 447 -23.76 -18.88 -3.61
C TYR A 447 -25.00 -18.38 -4.36
N LEU A 448 -24.85 -17.45 -5.29
CA LEU A 448 -25.98 -16.93 -6.06
C LEU A 448 -26.59 -18.00 -6.99
N ARG A 449 -25.76 -18.88 -7.56
CA ARG A 449 -26.26 -20.02 -8.36
C ARG A 449 -27.11 -20.96 -7.51
N LYS A 450 -26.64 -21.30 -6.31
CA LYS A 450 -27.38 -22.13 -5.33
C LYS A 450 -28.67 -21.44 -4.87
N TYR A 451 -28.60 -20.13 -4.65
CA TYR A 451 -29.74 -19.30 -4.30
C TYR A 451 -30.84 -19.37 -5.37
N ASP A 452 -30.48 -19.15 -6.64
CA ASP A 452 -31.43 -19.17 -7.76
C ASP A 452 -32.11 -20.54 -7.89
N PHE A 453 -31.34 -21.62 -7.78
CA PHE A 453 -31.89 -22.97 -7.86
C PHE A 453 -32.89 -23.28 -6.74
N LEU A 454 -32.59 -22.85 -5.51
CA LEU A 454 -33.53 -22.99 -4.39
C LEU A 454 -34.76 -22.08 -4.55
N ASN A 455 -34.56 -20.86 -5.04
CA ASN A 455 -35.63 -19.90 -5.30
C ASN A 455 -36.62 -20.45 -6.33
N GLU A 456 -36.13 -20.98 -7.46
CA GLU A 456 -36.95 -21.64 -8.49
C GLU A 456 -37.67 -22.87 -7.95
N PHE A 457 -37.00 -23.70 -7.15
CA PHE A 457 -37.66 -24.85 -6.52
C PHE A 457 -38.83 -24.41 -5.64
N ILE A 458 -38.63 -23.44 -4.75
CA ILE A 458 -39.67 -22.96 -3.83
C ILE A 458 -40.85 -22.40 -4.63
N LYS A 459 -40.60 -21.59 -5.67
CA LYS A 459 -41.65 -21.01 -6.51
C LYS A 459 -42.46 -22.04 -7.29
N ASN A 460 -41.81 -23.10 -7.76
CA ASN A 460 -42.47 -24.19 -8.47
C ASN A 460 -43.21 -25.14 -7.51
N TYR A 461 -42.77 -25.22 -6.26
CA TYR A 461 -43.36 -26.08 -5.25
C TYR A 461 -44.54 -25.40 -4.52
N ILE A 462 -44.45 -24.08 -4.29
CA ILE A 462 -45.42 -23.29 -3.53
C ILE A 462 -45.60 -21.92 -4.20
N ASP A 463 -46.85 -21.52 -4.42
CA ASP A 463 -47.17 -20.16 -4.85
C ASP A 463 -46.94 -19.18 -3.68
N MET A 464 -45.74 -18.60 -3.66
CA MET A 464 -45.26 -17.72 -2.60
C MET A 464 -44.74 -16.40 -3.20
N PRO A 465 -45.12 -15.24 -2.64
CA PRO A 465 -44.56 -13.95 -3.05
C PRO A 465 -43.02 -13.93 -2.93
N ASP A 466 -42.33 -13.34 -3.90
CA ASP A 466 -40.86 -13.26 -3.96
C ASP A 466 -40.21 -12.83 -2.64
N LYS A 467 -40.75 -11.79 -2.01
CA LYS A 467 -40.25 -11.27 -0.73
C LYS A 467 -40.25 -12.31 0.40
N LEU A 468 -41.24 -13.22 0.40
CA LEU A 468 -41.33 -14.29 1.39
C LEU A 468 -40.38 -15.44 1.05
N VAL A 469 -40.18 -15.75 -0.24
CA VAL A 469 -39.17 -16.73 -0.68
C VAL A 469 -37.78 -16.25 -0.28
N ASP A 470 -37.44 -14.99 -0.55
CA ASP A 470 -36.15 -14.39 -0.17
C ASP A 470 -35.96 -14.36 1.35
N LEU A 471 -37.03 -14.12 2.12
CA LEU A 471 -36.99 -14.18 3.58
C LEU A 471 -36.77 -15.62 4.07
N LEU A 472 -37.43 -16.59 3.45
CA LEU A 472 -37.33 -18.01 3.77
C LEU A 472 -35.91 -18.52 3.55
N ILE A 473 -35.32 -18.25 2.39
CA ILE A 473 -33.93 -18.64 2.08
C ILE A 473 -32.97 -17.99 3.07
N ARG A 474 -33.13 -16.70 3.39
CA ARG A 474 -32.29 -16.03 4.40
C ARG A 474 -32.36 -16.71 5.77
N PHE A 475 -33.55 -17.11 6.23
CA PHE A 475 -33.68 -17.82 7.51
C PHE A 475 -33.02 -19.20 7.48
N LEU A 476 -33.08 -19.91 6.36
CA LEU A 476 -32.39 -21.20 6.20
C LEU A 476 -30.87 -21.01 6.24
N VAL A 477 -30.33 -20.06 5.48
CA VAL A 477 -28.89 -19.74 5.48
C VAL A 477 -28.39 -19.37 6.87
N GLN A 478 -29.13 -18.53 7.61
CA GLN A 478 -28.72 -18.11 8.96
C GLN A 478 -28.73 -19.24 10.01
N ASN A 479 -29.52 -20.29 9.79
CA ASN A 479 -29.75 -21.36 10.78
C ASN A 479 -29.29 -22.73 10.26
N GLY A 480 -28.32 -22.77 9.35
CA GLY A 480 -27.72 -24.02 8.87
C GLY A 480 -28.71 -24.96 8.17
N GLY A 481 -29.64 -24.38 7.40
CA GLY A 481 -30.63 -25.13 6.61
C GLY A 481 -31.90 -25.51 7.34
N LYS A 482 -32.14 -24.99 8.55
CA LYS A 482 -33.37 -25.26 9.32
C LYS A 482 -34.08 -24.00 9.78
N LEU A 483 -35.39 -23.97 9.70
CA LEU A 483 -36.19 -22.89 10.27
C LEU A 483 -36.31 -23.04 11.79
N SER A 484 -36.00 -21.97 12.51
CA SER A 484 -36.28 -21.88 13.95
C SER A 484 -37.79 -22.06 14.23
N LYS A 485 -38.12 -22.59 15.41
CA LYS A 485 -39.51 -22.76 15.85
C LYS A 485 -40.32 -21.46 15.73
N ARG A 486 -39.72 -20.33 16.11
CA ARG A 486 -40.33 -18.99 15.98
C ARG A 486 -40.63 -18.62 14.53
N ALA A 487 -39.71 -18.89 13.60
CA ALA A 487 -39.92 -18.57 12.19
C ALA A 487 -41.06 -19.40 11.59
N ARG A 488 -41.14 -20.69 11.94
CA ARG A 488 -42.24 -21.58 11.54
C ARG A 488 -43.58 -21.10 12.09
N GLU A 489 -43.64 -20.72 13.37
CA GLU A 489 -44.91 -20.35 14.03
C GLU A 489 -45.39 -18.93 13.73
N LYS A 490 -44.50 -18.03 13.29
CA LYS A 490 -44.83 -16.62 13.01
C LYS A 490 -44.79 -16.29 11.52
N GLU A 491 -43.59 -16.20 10.96
CA GLU A 491 -43.35 -15.70 9.60
C GLU A 491 -43.88 -16.67 8.54
N PHE A 492 -43.76 -17.98 8.79
CA PHE A 492 -44.11 -19.04 7.84
C PHE A 492 -45.24 -19.96 8.33
N LYS A 493 -46.11 -19.47 9.21
CA LYS A 493 -47.22 -20.26 9.81
C LYS A 493 -48.14 -20.93 8.79
N LYS A 494 -48.20 -20.38 7.57
CA LYS A 494 -49.03 -20.90 6.48
C LYS A 494 -48.41 -22.13 5.80
N LEU A 495 -47.12 -22.39 5.99
CA LEU A 495 -46.48 -23.59 5.48
C LEU A 495 -46.81 -24.79 6.36
N THR A 496 -47.09 -25.92 5.72
CA THR A 496 -47.25 -27.22 6.36
C THR A 496 -45.89 -27.80 6.77
N ASP A 497 -45.89 -28.71 7.75
CA ASP A 497 -44.65 -29.39 8.16
C ASP A 497 -44.00 -30.17 7.02
N SER A 498 -44.80 -30.78 6.13
CA SER A 498 -44.32 -31.47 4.93
C SER A 498 -43.64 -30.52 3.95
N GLU A 499 -44.19 -29.32 3.74
CA GLU A 499 -43.60 -28.32 2.86
C GLU A 499 -42.29 -27.78 3.43
N ILE A 500 -42.26 -27.48 4.73
CA ILE A 500 -41.04 -27.05 5.42
C ILE A 500 -39.96 -28.13 5.30
N GLN A 501 -40.32 -29.40 5.53
CA GLN A 501 -39.37 -30.51 5.41
C GLN A 501 -38.84 -30.66 3.98
N ALA A 502 -39.69 -30.50 2.95
CA ALA A 502 -39.25 -30.57 1.55
C ALA A 502 -38.28 -29.44 1.21
N ILE A 503 -38.53 -28.23 1.69
CA ILE A 503 -37.67 -27.06 1.48
C ILE A 503 -36.34 -27.20 2.24
N GLU A 504 -36.38 -27.65 3.50
CA GLU A 504 -35.17 -27.90 4.29
C GLU A 504 -34.31 -29.02 3.67
N GLN A 505 -34.93 -30.08 3.16
CA GLN A 505 -34.23 -31.14 2.44
C GLN A 505 -33.62 -30.61 1.14
N LYS A 506 -34.38 -29.83 0.36
CA LYS A 506 -33.86 -29.24 -0.87
C LYS A 506 -32.72 -28.28 -0.60
N TYR A 507 -32.79 -27.51 0.48
CA TYR A 507 -31.69 -26.67 0.93
C TYR A 507 -30.45 -27.52 1.20
N ALA A 508 -30.59 -28.63 1.94
CA ALA A 508 -29.48 -29.54 2.22
C ALA A 508 -28.87 -30.08 0.93
N ASP A 509 -29.67 -30.52 -0.05
CA ASP A 509 -29.17 -31.05 -1.32
C ASP A 509 -28.37 -30.03 -2.16
N VAL A 510 -28.55 -28.73 -1.90
CA VAL A 510 -28.00 -27.63 -2.73
C VAL A 510 -26.85 -26.91 -2.03
N PHE A 511 -26.95 -26.71 -0.72
CA PHE A 511 -26.02 -25.90 0.06
C PHE A 511 -25.06 -26.71 0.94
N ILE A 512 -25.37 -27.97 1.26
CA ILE A 512 -24.59 -28.86 2.13
C ILE A 512 -23.99 -29.98 1.27
#